data_AF-A0A819NTT2-F1
#
_entry.id   AF-A0A819NTT2-F1
#
_cell.length_a   1.000
_cell.length_b   1.000
_cell.length_c   1.000
_cell.angle_alpha   90.00
_cell.angle_beta   90.00
_cell.angle_gamma   90.00
#
_symmetry.space_group_name_H-M   'P 1'
#
loop_
_entity.id
_entity.type
_entity.pdbx_description
1 polymer ?
#
loop_
_entity_poly.entity_id
_entity_poly.type
_entity_poly.pdbx_seq_one_letter_code
_entity_poly.pdbx_strand_id
1 'polypeptide(L)'
;FLDAPPKGSLDILWSQLFHSYTRLGHLKNLSSIFYRELIWSQPQLKSEIDIQRNRRIAPSFFFEFRQHVLKHFNIDYQRNEKINCQSLNLFFLVRHNYVAHPRNPSGKITRQLSNEKQILNDLKTKFSNYLNIHFSFNHFEELTIEEQLNIIIQTDVFIGMHGAGLTHVLFMKPNSSLVELVTSSWQTQKHFELMASINNVNYQRCLIIDGSLATAQRIFDCIKEKISQICPLMSGSAHSQLITTTFSTVVGNFSNSNIII
;
A
#
# COMPACT_ATOMS: atom_id res chain seq x y z
N PHE A 1 -6.92 24.84 11.55
CA PHE A 1 -6.36 23.59 12.14
C PHE A 1 -5.09 23.90 12.93
N LEU A 2 -4.85 23.22 14.07
CA LEU A 2 -3.60 23.38 14.83
C LEU A 2 -2.67 22.20 14.58
N ASP A 3 -1.51 22.48 14.01
CA ASP A 3 -0.55 21.46 13.56
C ASP A 3 0.70 21.47 14.47
N ALA A 4 1.02 20.32 15.06
CA ALA A 4 2.18 20.16 15.95
C ALA A 4 3.45 19.58 15.29
N PRO A 5 3.34 18.73 14.24
CA PRO A 5 4.50 18.28 13.46
C PRO A 5 5.35 19.42 12.84
N PRO A 6 6.58 19.13 12.37
CA PRO A 6 7.39 20.07 11.62
C PRO A 6 6.78 20.34 10.23
N LYS A 7 7.38 21.27 9.47
CA LYS A 7 7.01 21.47 8.06
C LYS A 7 7.26 20.19 7.26
N GLY A 8 6.31 19.77 6.44
CA GLY A 8 6.39 18.51 5.71
C GLY A 8 5.39 18.42 4.54
N SER A 9 5.42 17.29 3.83
CA SER A 9 4.60 17.08 2.62
C SER A 9 3.09 17.02 2.87
N LEU A 10 2.67 16.81 4.12
CA LEU A 10 1.27 16.81 4.54
C LEU A 10 0.70 18.21 4.80
N ASP A 11 1.52 19.26 4.81
CA ASP A 11 1.08 20.62 5.13
C ASP A 11 -0.03 21.13 4.20
N ILE A 12 0.09 20.79 2.92
CA ILE A 12 -0.88 21.17 1.88
C ILE A 12 -2.25 20.53 2.16
N LEU A 13 -2.29 19.36 2.80
CA LEU A 13 -3.55 18.73 3.21
C LEU A 13 -4.34 19.64 4.14
N TRP A 14 -3.67 20.29 5.08
CA TRP A 14 -4.34 21.14 6.06
C TRP A 14 -4.85 22.44 5.46
N SER A 15 -4.08 23.07 4.56
CA SER A 15 -4.55 24.26 3.87
C SER A 15 -5.69 23.96 2.89
N GLN A 16 -5.65 22.81 2.20
CA GLN A 16 -6.72 22.41 1.28
C GLN A 16 -8.02 22.05 2.02
N LEU A 17 -7.96 21.26 3.10
CA LEU A 17 -9.17 20.80 3.79
C LEU A 17 -9.76 21.82 4.75
N PHE A 18 -8.94 22.66 5.37
CA PHE A 18 -9.38 23.56 6.45
C PHE A 18 -9.23 25.05 6.10
N HIS A 19 -8.89 25.38 4.85
CA HIS A 19 -8.55 26.73 4.34
C HIS A 19 -7.29 27.36 4.97
N SER A 20 -7.08 27.16 6.27
CA SER A 20 -5.90 27.64 6.98
C SER A 20 -5.50 26.72 8.15
N TYR A 21 -4.21 26.74 8.47
CA TYR A 21 -3.67 26.06 9.63
C TYR A 21 -2.61 26.92 10.31
N THR A 22 -2.43 26.68 11.61
CA THR A 22 -1.44 27.37 12.43
C THR A 22 -0.58 26.32 13.12
N ARG A 23 0.74 26.49 13.04
CA ARG A 23 1.66 25.60 13.75
C ARG A 23 1.71 25.94 15.22
N LEU A 24 1.56 24.93 16.06
CA LEU A 24 1.68 25.07 17.51
C LEU A 24 3.05 25.63 17.92
N GLY A 25 4.10 25.32 17.14
CA GLY A 25 5.44 25.89 17.34
C GLY A 25 5.50 27.41 17.19
N HIS A 26 4.65 28.02 16.35
CA HIS A 26 4.62 29.48 16.14
C HIS A 26 3.90 30.23 17.27
N LEU A 27 3.12 29.50 18.08
CA LEU A 27 2.32 30.05 19.15
C LEU A 27 3.11 30.23 20.47
N LYS A 28 4.35 29.72 20.54
CA LYS A 28 5.18 29.71 21.76
C LYS A 28 5.54 31.09 22.32
N ASN A 29 5.53 32.13 21.47
CA ASN A 29 5.92 33.49 21.87
C ASN A 29 4.71 34.37 22.20
N LEU A 30 3.49 33.84 22.13
CA LEU A 30 2.27 34.56 22.46
C LEU A 30 1.91 34.31 23.93
N SER A 31 1.73 35.39 24.70
CA SER A 31 1.37 35.31 26.12
C SER A 31 -0.07 34.82 26.35
N SER A 32 -0.96 35.02 25.38
CA SER A 32 -2.34 34.54 25.43
C SER A 32 -2.89 34.36 24.02
N ILE A 33 -3.69 33.31 23.82
CA ILE A 33 -4.32 32.99 22.53
C ILE A 33 -5.79 32.71 22.79
N PHE A 34 -6.65 33.45 22.11
CA PHE A 34 -8.09 33.32 22.23
C PHE A 34 -8.66 32.73 20.94
N TYR A 35 -9.38 31.63 21.07
CA TYR A 35 -10.15 31.05 19.97
C TYR A 35 -11.62 31.30 20.25
N ARG A 36 -12.34 31.83 19.24
CA ARG A 36 -13.79 32.04 19.34
C ARG A 36 -14.52 30.70 19.50
N GLU A 37 -14.07 29.70 18.76
CA GLU A 37 -14.59 28.33 18.76
C GLU A 37 -13.40 27.38 18.69
N LEU A 38 -13.43 26.33 19.52
CA LEU A 38 -12.38 25.32 19.57
C LEU A 38 -13.02 23.93 19.49
N ILE A 39 -12.69 23.21 18.42
CA ILE A 39 -13.11 21.82 18.23
C ILE A 39 -11.95 20.93 18.62
N TRP A 40 -12.14 20.12 19.66
CA TRP A 40 -11.18 19.11 20.07
C TRP A 40 -11.38 17.83 19.25
N SER A 41 -10.28 17.24 18.77
CA SER A 41 -10.35 15.87 18.26
C SER A 41 -10.83 14.95 19.38
N GLN A 42 -11.74 14.03 19.06
CA GLN A 42 -12.23 13.10 20.06
C GLN A 42 -11.06 12.26 20.60
N PRO A 43 -10.98 12.06 21.93
CA PRO A 43 -9.98 11.17 22.49
C PRO A 43 -10.19 9.75 21.95
N GLN A 44 -9.11 8.99 21.87
CA GLN A 44 -9.10 7.67 21.24
C GLN A 44 -10.28 6.78 21.69
N LEU A 45 -10.54 6.66 23.00
CA LEU A 45 -11.62 5.84 23.56
C LEU A 45 -13.03 6.20 23.05
N LYS A 46 -13.24 7.44 22.61
CA LYS A 46 -14.52 7.92 22.07
C LYS A 46 -14.59 7.86 20.55
N SER A 47 -13.46 7.64 19.88
CA SER A 47 -13.35 7.61 18.43
C SER A 47 -14.12 6.44 17.81
N GLU A 48 -14.75 6.69 16.67
CA GLU A 48 -15.43 5.66 15.86
C GLU A 48 -14.47 4.64 15.25
N ILE A 49 -13.17 4.96 15.18
CA ILE A 49 -12.10 4.07 14.69
C ILE A 49 -11.25 3.50 15.83
N ASP A 50 -11.75 3.53 17.06
CA ASP A 50 -11.05 2.95 18.20
C ASP A 50 -10.90 1.43 18.08
N ILE A 51 -9.71 0.93 18.43
CA ILE A 51 -9.39 -0.50 18.32
C ILE A 51 -10.16 -1.37 19.29
N GLN A 52 -10.53 -0.86 20.47
CA GLN A 52 -11.25 -1.62 21.49
C GLN A 52 -12.71 -1.81 21.10
N ARG A 53 -13.27 -0.86 20.34
CA ARG A 53 -14.62 -0.98 19.77
C ARG A 53 -14.72 -2.05 18.69
N ASN A 54 -13.62 -2.41 18.04
CA ASN A 54 -13.54 -3.45 17.00
C ASN A 54 -14.61 -3.26 15.89
N ARG A 55 -14.93 -2.00 15.57
CA ARG A 55 -15.94 -1.64 14.56
C ARG A 55 -15.38 -1.91 13.17
N ARG A 56 -15.99 -2.85 12.45
CA ARG A 56 -15.60 -3.21 11.07
C ARG A 56 -16.45 -2.55 9.98
N ILE A 57 -17.54 -1.91 10.38
CA ILE A 57 -18.47 -1.22 9.47
C ILE A 57 -18.08 0.25 9.41
N ALA A 58 -18.01 0.79 8.20
CA ALA A 58 -17.76 2.20 7.96
C ALA A 58 -18.71 3.10 8.79
N PRO A 59 -18.19 4.12 9.48
CA PRO A 59 -19.01 5.22 9.96
C PRO A 59 -19.75 5.90 8.79
N SER A 60 -20.94 6.46 9.04
CA SER A 60 -21.77 7.06 7.97
C SER A 60 -21.04 8.14 7.18
N PHE A 61 -20.18 8.91 7.84
CA PHE A 61 -19.39 9.99 7.23
C PHE A 61 -18.12 9.51 6.52
N PHE A 62 -17.75 8.22 6.60
CA PHE A 62 -16.46 7.74 6.10
C PHE A 62 -16.30 7.93 4.59
N PHE A 63 -17.28 7.49 3.81
CA PHE A 63 -17.20 7.60 2.34
C PHE A 63 -17.29 9.05 1.87
N GLU A 64 -18.10 9.88 2.55
CA GLU A 64 -18.16 11.33 2.28
C GLU A 64 -16.83 12.01 2.57
N PHE A 65 -16.21 11.70 3.71
CA PHE A 65 -14.88 12.19 4.06
C PHE A 65 -13.83 11.77 3.02
N ARG A 66 -13.79 10.49 2.66
CA ARG A 66 -12.86 9.96 1.64
C ARG A 66 -13.02 10.71 0.32
N GLN A 67 -14.25 10.86 -0.17
CA GLN A 67 -14.54 11.58 -1.40
C GLN A 67 -14.19 13.07 -1.31
N HIS A 68 -14.48 13.70 -0.17
CA HIS A 68 -14.16 15.09 0.08
C HIS A 68 -12.66 15.34 -0.03
N VAL A 69 -11.82 14.50 0.58
CA VAL A 69 -10.36 14.60 0.46
C VAL A 69 -9.91 14.44 -0.99
N LEU A 70 -10.33 13.38 -1.67
CA LEU A 70 -9.91 13.11 -3.06
C LEU A 70 -10.29 14.23 -4.03
N LYS A 71 -11.48 14.83 -3.86
CA LYS A 71 -11.94 15.97 -4.67
C LYS A 71 -11.06 17.21 -4.50
N HIS A 72 -10.56 17.50 -3.30
CA HIS A 72 -9.67 18.65 -3.06
C HIS A 72 -8.31 18.51 -3.78
N PHE A 73 -7.93 17.30 -4.17
CA PHE A 73 -6.73 17.01 -4.94
C PHE A 73 -7.02 16.70 -6.41
N ASN A 74 -8.24 16.97 -6.90
CA ASN A 74 -8.67 16.68 -8.28
C ASN A 74 -8.49 15.20 -8.68
N ILE A 75 -8.58 14.27 -7.73
CA ILE A 75 -8.41 12.83 -7.98
C ILE A 75 -9.77 12.21 -8.30
N ASP A 76 -9.89 11.65 -9.51
CA ASP A 76 -11.07 10.92 -9.94
C ASP A 76 -11.07 9.48 -9.38
N TYR A 77 -11.91 9.25 -8.37
CA TYR A 77 -12.02 7.97 -7.68
C TYR A 77 -12.94 6.95 -8.36
N GLN A 78 -13.77 7.39 -9.32
CA GLN A 78 -14.75 6.54 -10.00
C GLN A 78 -14.10 5.65 -11.06
N ARG A 79 -12.96 6.08 -11.63
CA ARG A 79 -12.30 5.36 -12.74
C ARG A 79 -11.71 4.00 -12.36
N ASN A 80 -11.50 3.72 -11.07
CA ASN A 80 -10.71 2.57 -10.60
C ASN A 80 -11.42 1.71 -9.54
N GLU A 81 -12.75 1.61 -9.58
CA GLU A 81 -13.50 0.87 -8.55
C GLU A 81 -13.37 -0.66 -8.64
N LYS A 82 -12.91 -1.20 -9.79
CA LYS A 82 -12.77 -2.63 -10.02
C LYS A 82 -11.31 -3.03 -10.20
N ILE A 83 -10.93 -4.16 -9.62
CA ILE A 83 -9.62 -4.78 -9.80
C ILE A 83 -9.52 -5.32 -11.24
N ASN A 84 -8.44 -4.98 -11.94
CA ASN A 84 -8.13 -5.49 -13.26
C ASN A 84 -7.05 -6.58 -13.18
N CYS A 85 -7.44 -7.85 -13.23
CA CYS A 85 -6.49 -8.97 -13.17
C CYS A 85 -5.54 -9.07 -14.39
N GLN A 86 -5.72 -8.26 -15.42
CA GLN A 86 -4.78 -8.16 -16.55
C GLN A 86 -3.67 -7.13 -16.30
N SER A 87 -3.78 -6.29 -15.28
CA SER A 87 -2.77 -5.31 -14.89
C SER A 87 -2.97 -4.92 -13.43
N LEU A 88 -2.19 -5.55 -12.54
CA LEU A 88 -2.20 -5.29 -11.10
C LEU A 88 -1.07 -4.34 -10.71
N ASN A 89 -1.40 -3.32 -9.93
CA ASN A 89 -0.43 -2.40 -9.35
C ASN A 89 -0.12 -2.79 -7.90
N LEU A 90 1.13 -3.13 -7.64
CA LEU A 90 1.67 -3.44 -6.33
C LEU A 90 2.53 -2.26 -5.89
N PHE A 91 2.21 -1.71 -4.72
CA PHE A 91 2.98 -0.60 -4.17
C PHE A 91 3.52 -0.96 -2.79
N PHE A 92 4.84 -0.90 -2.64
CA PHE A 92 5.52 -1.13 -1.36
C PHE A 92 5.98 0.20 -0.77
N LEU A 93 5.32 0.63 0.30
CA LEU A 93 5.80 1.73 1.14
C LEU A 93 6.96 1.26 2.01
N VAL A 94 8.14 1.79 1.70
CA VAL A 94 9.36 1.64 2.50
C VAL A 94 9.53 2.83 3.44
N ARG A 95 10.44 2.71 4.42
CA ARG A 95 10.60 3.70 5.48
C ARG A 95 12.08 4.00 5.65
N HIS A 96 12.44 5.27 5.59
CA HIS A 96 13.80 5.71 5.91
C HIS A 96 13.82 6.70 7.08
N ASN A 97 14.99 7.23 7.41
CA ASN A 97 15.12 8.27 8.43
C ASN A 97 14.65 9.63 7.91
N TYR A 98 13.72 10.26 8.61
CA TYR A 98 13.27 11.63 8.37
C TYR A 98 12.75 12.25 9.68
N VAL A 99 12.69 13.58 9.74
CA VAL A 99 12.23 14.30 10.95
C VAL A 99 10.70 14.33 10.99
N ALA A 100 10.10 13.28 11.54
CA ALA A 100 8.64 13.15 11.65
C ALA A 100 7.99 14.04 12.72
N HIS A 101 8.73 14.41 13.77
CA HIS A 101 8.19 15.12 14.93
C HIS A 101 9.25 16.02 15.56
N PRO A 102 8.91 17.21 16.12
CA PRO A 102 9.90 18.09 16.76
C PRO A 102 10.61 17.46 17.97
N ARG A 103 10.02 16.42 18.56
CA ARG A 103 10.62 15.60 19.65
C ARG A 103 11.56 14.49 19.14
N ASN A 104 11.76 14.35 17.83
CA ASN A 104 12.68 13.39 17.22
C ASN A 104 13.66 14.11 16.27
N PRO A 105 14.54 14.98 16.79
CA PRO A 105 15.42 15.81 15.96
C PRO A 105 16.45 14.99 15.16
N SER A 106 16.77 13.77 15.60
CA SER A 106 17.69 12.87 14.87
C SER A 106 17.07 12.31 13.58
N GLY A 107 15.75 12.41 13.42
CA GLY A 107 15.03 11.81 12.30
C GLY A 107 15.07 10.28 12.28
N LYS A 108 15.55 9.63 13.34
CA LYS A 108 15.63 8.17 13.37
C LYS A 108 14.23 7.57 13.45
N ILE A 109 13.88 6.75 12.46
CA ILE A 109 12.58 6.08 12.39
C ILE A 109 12.74 4.60 12.79
N THR A 110 11.79 4.06 13.56
CA THR A 110 11.78 2.64 13.94
C THR A 110 11.03 1.79 12.91
N ARG A 111 11.25 0.46 12.92
CA ARG A 111 10.61 -0.52 12.03
C ARG A 111 10.91 -0.24 10.55
N GLN A 112 12.19 0.00 10.26
CA GLN A 112 12.76 -0.04 8.91
C GLN A 112 13.25 -1.46 8.62
N LEU A 113 13.40 -1.80 7.34
CA LEU A 113 13.98 -3.08 6.94
C LEU A 113 15.50 -2.93 6.85
N SER A 114 16.24 -3.67 7.67
CA SER A 114 17.71 -3.55 7.73
C SER A 114 18.40 -3.91 6.40
N ASN A 115 17.82 -4.84 5.63
CA ASN A 115 18.27 -5.28 4.30
C ASN A 115 17.34 -4.81 3.17
N GLU A 116 16.74 -3.62 3.30
CA GLU A 116 15.76 -3.06 2.36
C GLU A 116 16.17 -3.17 0.89
N LYS A 117 17.37 -2.69 0.52
CA LYS A 117 17.85 -2.70 -0.87
C LYS A 117 17.88 -4.11 -1.48
N GLN A 118 18.28 -5.11 -0.70
CA GLN A 118 18.29 -6.50 -1.13
C GLN A 118 16.85 -7.00 -1.33
N ILE A 119 15.98 -6.76 -0.35
CA ILE A 119 14.56 -7.15 -0.42
C ILE A 119 13.87 -6.55 -1.65
N LEU A 120 14.07 -5.26 -1.90
CA LEU A 120 13.46 -4.57 -3.04
C LEU A 120 13.95 -5.13 -4.38
N ASN A 121 15.25 -5.42 -4.51
CA ASN A 121 15.82 -6.03 -5.71
C ASN A 121 15.27 -7.44 -5.94
N ASP A 122 15.18 -8.25 -4.89
CA ASP A 122 14.65 -9.61 -4.95
C ASP A 122 13.18 -9.62 -5.35
N LEU A 123 12.36 -8.74 -4.75
CA LEU A 123 10.94 -8.60 -5.10
C LEU A 123 10.76 -8.11 -6.53
N LYS A 124 11.54 -7.10 -6.96
CA LYS A 124 11.51 -6.60 -8.33
C LYS A 124 11.83 -7.70 -9.34
N THR A 125 12.85 -8.51 -9.07
CA THR A 125 13.25 -9.65 -9.91
C THR A 125 12.20 -10.76 -9.92
N LYS A 126 11.55 -11.04 -8.79
CA LYS A 126 10.48 -12.05 -8.72
C LYS A 126 9.23 -11.60 -9.49
N PHE A 127 8.85 -10.32 -9.37
CA PHE A 127 7.66 -9.78 -10.03
C PHE A 127 7.87 -9.46 -11.52
N SER A 128 9.11 -9.26 -11.99
CA SER A 128 9.37 -9.10 -13.42
C SER A 128 9.02 -10.33 -14.26
N ASN A 129 8.87 -11.51 -13.63
CA ASN A 129 8.41 -12.73 -14.30
C ASN A 129 6.88 -12.75 -14.55
N TYR A 130 6.15 -11.75 -14.07
CA TYR A 130 4.69 -11.64 -14.20
C TYR A 130 4.36 -10.41 -15.06
N LEU A 131 4.03 -10.65 -16.33
CA LEU A 131 3.79 -9.57 -17.32
C LEU A 131 2.63 -8.63 -16.95
N ASN A 132 1.67 -9.11 -16.17
CA ASN A 132 0.49 -8.37 -15.72
C ASN A 132 0.64 -7.75 -14.32
N ILE A 133 1.86 -7.70 -13.77
CA ILE A 133 2.12 -7.14 -12.44
C ILE A 133 3.11 -5.98 -12.56
N HIS A 134 2.70 -4.81 -12.09
CA HIS A 134 3.53 -3.63 -11.95
C HIS A 134 3.93 -3.48 -10.48
N PHE A 135 5.17 -3.82 -10.15
CA PHE A 135 5.72 -3.64 -8.81
C PHE A 135 6.49 -2.32 -8.71
N SER A 136 6.11 -1.49 -7.73
CA SER A 136 6.73 -0.20 -7.43
C SER A 136 6.91 -0.03 -5.92
N PHE A 137 7.82 0.86 -5.53
CA PHE A 137 8.07 1.19 -4.13
C PHE A 137 8.46 2.66 -4.00
N ASN A 138 8.18 3.28 -2.86
CA ASN A 138 8.60 4.65 -2.57
C ASN A 138 8.55 4.96 -1.06
N HIS A 139 9.05 6.14 -0.69
CA HIS A 139 8.95 6.75 0.63
C HIS A 139 7.92 7.90 0.59
N PHE A 140 6.92 7.89 1.48
CA PHE A 140 5.89 8.93 1.46
C PHE A 140 6.42 10.30 1.88
N GLU A 141 7.45 10.35 2.71
CA GLU A 141 8.14 11.56 3.11
C GLU A 141 8.85 12.27 1.94
N GLU A 142 9.13 11.57 0.83
CA GLU A 142 9.70 12.13 -0.40
C GLU A 142 8.62 12.60 -1.39
N LEU A 143 7.35 12.35 -1.09
CA LEU A 143 6.21 12.60 -1.98
C LEU A 143 5.26 13.64 -1.40
N THR A 144 4.67 14.46 -2.27
CA THR A 144 3.52 15.30 -1.94
C THR A 144 2.31 14.43 -1.58
N ILE A 145 1.37 14.97 -0.79
CA ILE A 145 0.13 14.24 -0.47
C ILE A 145 -0.70 13.90 -1.71
N GLU A 146 -0.66 14.73 -2.76
CA GLU A 146 -1.32 14.44 -4.04
C GLU A 146 -0.71 13.23 -4.74
N GLU A 147 0.62 13.14 -4.80
CA GLU A 147 1.33 11.96 -5.34
C GLU A 147 1.02 10.70 -4.51
N GLN A 148 1.04 10.81 -3.18
CA GLN A 148 0.70 9.69 -2.29
C GLN A 148 -0.72 9.17 -2.57
N LEU A 149 -1.71 10.07 -2.67
CA LEU A 149 -3.10 9.70 -2.96
C LEU A 149 -3.26 9.11 -4.36
N ASN A 150 -2.58 9.65 -5.38
CA ASN A 150 -2.61 9.13 -6.75
C ASN A 150 -2.02 7.71 -6.83
N ILE A 151 -0.93 7.43 -6.13
CA ILE A 151 -0.36 6.08 -6.06
C ILE A 151 -1.35 5.13 -5.37
N ILE A 152 -1.87 5.54 -4.22
CA ILE A 152 -2.71 4.68 -3.37
C ILE A 152 -4.05 4.33 -4.03
N ILE A 153 -4.67 5.27 -4.74
CA ILE A 153 -5.95 5.01 -5.41
C ILE A 153 -5.80 4.02 -6.58
N GLN A 154 -4.62 3.96 -7.19
CA GLN A 154 -4.31 3.04 -8.29
C GLN A 154 -3.81 1.67 -7.80
N THR A 155 -3.38 1.57 -6.55
CA THR A 155 -2.78 0.37 -5.95
C THR A 155 -3.82 -0.74 -5.71
N ASP A 156 -3.55 -1.95 -6.24
CA ASP A 156 -4.34 -3.17 -6.01
C ASP A 156 -3.85 -3.96 -4.79
N VAL A 157 -2.53 -3.94 -4.55
CA VAL A 157 -1.93 -4.53 -3.34
C VAL A 157 -0.96 -3.53 -2.74
N PHE A 158 -1.33 -3.00 -1.56
CA PHE A 158 -0.50 -2.10 -0.79
C PHE A 158 0.28 -2.88 0.26
N ILE A 159 1.60 -2.70 0.29
CA ILE A 159 2.50 -3.38 1.22
C ILE A 159 3.24 -2.33 2.04
N GLY A 160 3.44 -2.59 3.33
CA GLY A 160 4.33 -1.76 4.13
C GLY A 160 4.52 -2.25 5.55
N MET A 161 5.60 -1.80 6.18
CA MET A 161 5.85 -2.02 7.60
C MET A 161 4.80 -1.32 8.47
N HIS A 162 4.38 -1.97 9.55
CA HIS A 162 3.48 -1.38 10.54
C HIS A 162 3.90 0.04 10.92
N GLY A 163 3.02 1.01 10.66
CA GLY A 163 3.28 2.42 10.89
C GLY A 163 2.23 3.32 10.24
N ALA A 164 2.25 4.60 10.63
CA ALA A 164 1.21 5.57 10.28
C ALA A 164 1.00 5.75 8.76
N GLY A 165 1.98 5.43 7.91
CA GLY A 165 1.80 5.46 6.45
C GLY A 165 0.69 4.51 5.96
N LEU A 166 0.42 3.41 6.66
CA LEU A 166 -0.63 2.46 6.31
C LEU A 166 -2.05 3.01 6.51
N THR A 167 -2.24 4.19 7.12
CA THR A 167 -3.55 4.87 7.16
C THR A 167 -4.07 5.22 5.76
N HIS A 168 -3.19 5.26 4.75
CA HIS A 168 -3.57 5.39 3.35
C HIS A 168 -4.49 4.27 2.84
N VAL A 169 -4.63 3.16 3.58
CA VAL A 169 -5.65 2.14 3.30
C VAL A 169 -7.07 2.71 3.22
N LEU A 170 -7.33 3.85 3.87
CA LEU A 170 -8.62 4.57 3.79
C LEU A 170 -8.91 5.15 2.39
N PHE A 171 -7.89 5.32 1.54
CA PHE A 171 -8.02 5.88 0.19
C PHE A 171 -7.90 4.83 -0.92
N MET A 172 -7.45 3.61 -0.59
CA MET A 172 -7.42 2.50 -1.53
C MET A 172 -8.80 2.22 -2.15
N LYS A 173 -8.81 1.62 -3.35
CA LYS A 173 -10.03 1.11 -3.97
C LYS A 173 -10.61 -0.08 -3.18
N PRO A 174 -11.94 -0.22 -3.05
CA PRO A 174 -12.55 -1.40 -2.45
C PRO A 174 -12.10 -2.70 -3.12
N ASN A 175 -12.11 -3.82 -2.39
CA ASN A 175 -11.67 -5.15 -2.82
C ASN A 175 -10.18 -5.29 -3.16
N SER A 176 -9.39 -4.21 -3.06
CA SER A 176 -7.92 -4.29 -3.06
C SER A 176 -7.41 -4.99 -1.80
N SER A 177 -6.08 -5.10 -1.65
CA SER A 177 -5.46 -5.74 -0.50
C SER A 177 -4.42 -4.86 0.19
N LEU A 178 -4.41 -4.88 1.52
CA LEU A 178 -3.33 -4.40 2.37
C LEU A 178 -2.56 -5.59 2.96
N VAL A 179 -1.24 -5.60 2.76
CA VAL A 179 -0.30 -6.52 3.41
C VAL A 179 0.52 -5.73 4.42
N GLU A 180 0.15 -5.84 5.70
CA GLU A 180 0.87 -5.24 6.82
C GLU A 180 2.04 -6.13 7.24
N LEU A 181 3.27 -5.64 7.07
CA LEU A 181 4.46 -6.32 7.55
C LEU A 181 4.67 -6.01 9.05
N VAL A 182 4.83 -7.05 9.85
CA VAL A 182 5.07 -6.92 11.30
C VAL A 182 6.20 -7.83 11.75
N THR A 183 6.92 -7.40 12.78
CA THR A 183 7.80 -8.25 13.57
C THR A 183 7.07 -8.77 14.82
N SER A 184 7.66 -9.71 15.55
CA SER A 184 7.06 -10.34 16.74
C SER A 184 6.52 -9.36 17.78
N SER A 185 7.11 -8.18 17.90
CA SER A 185 6.72 -7.16 18.89
C SER A 185 5.44 -6.38 18.57
N TRP A 186 4.91 -6.46 17.35
CA TRP A 186 3.77 -5.62 16.90
C TRP A 186 2.54 -6.42 16.43
N GLN A 187 2.54 -7.74 16.62
CA GLN A 187 1.54 -8.63 16.02
C GLN A 187 0.11 -8.42 16.54
N THR A 188 -0.07 -7.82 17.71
CA THR A 188 -1.37 -7.72 18.40
C THR A 188 -2.17 -6.48 18.01
N GLN A 189 -1.57 -5.51 17.30
CA GLN A 189 -2.24 -4.27 16.96
C GLN A 189 -3.16 -4.43 15.75
N LYS A 190 -4.42 -3.98 15.89
CA LYS A 190 -5.48 -4.15 14.88
C LYS A 190 -5.85 -2.87 14.13
N HIS A 191 -5.09 -1.78 14.30
CA HIS A 191 -5.40 -0.47 13.72
C HIS A 191 -5.70 -0.57 12.22
N PHE A 192 -4.78 -1.15 11.45
CA PHE A 192 -4.89 -1.19 9.99
C PHE A 192 -5.85 -2.28 9.49
N GLU A 193 -6.00 -3.38 10.23
CA GLU A 193 -7.05 -4.37 9.97
C GLU A 193 -8.46 -3.77 10.04
N LEU A 194 -8.71 -2.92 11.06
CA LEU A 194 -10.00 -2.25 11.22
C LEU A 194 -10.20 -1.16 10.16
N MET A 195 -9.17 -0.35 9.87
CA MET A 195 -9.24 0.65 8.80
C MET A 195 -9.46 0.01 7.42
N ALA A 196 -8.80 -1.13 7.15
CA ALA A 196 -9.04 -1.91 5.94
C ALA A 196 -10.49 -2.41 5.87
N SER A 197 -11.01 -2.94 6.97
CA SER A 197 -12.41 -3.38 7.05
C SER A 197 -13.39 -2.24 6.77
N ILE A 198 -13.16 -1.06 7.36
CA ILE A 198 -13.97 0.15 7.14
C ILE A 198 -14.01 0.55 5.65
N ASN A 199 -12.90 0.40 4.93
CA ASN A 199 -12.80 0.73 3.50
C ASN A 199 -13.06 -0.48 2.57
N ASN A 200 -13.57 -1.60 3.07
CA ASN A 200 -13.77 -2.83 2.30
C ASN A 200 -12.50 -3.31 1.56
N VAL A 201 -11.35 -3.20 2.21
CA VAL A 201 -10.04 -3.67 1.73
C VAL A 201 -9.70 -4.99 2.41
N ASN A 202 -9.22 -5.95 1.63
CA ASN A 202 -8.76 -7.23 2.15
C ASN A 202 -7.47 -7.02 2.96
N TYR A 203 -7.38 -7.63 4.14
CA TYR A 203 -6.24 -7.43 5.03
C TYR A 203 -5.42 -8.72 5.21
N GLN A 204 -4.09 -8.60 5.20
CA GLN A 204 -3.15 -9.61 5.70
C GLN A 204 -2.18 -9.01 6.69
N ARG A 205 -1.90 -9.76 7.75
CA ARG A 205 -0.69 -9.56 8.54
C ARG A 205 0.38 -10.53 8.05
N CYS A 206 1.52 -10.01 7.62
CA CYS A 206 2.67 -10.78 7.18
C CYS A 206 3.78 -10.71 8.24
N LEU A 207 3.99 -11.82 8.95
CA LEU A 207 5.08 -11.93 9.93
C LEU A 207 6.42 -12.04 9.21
N ILE A 208 7.36 -11.15 9.53
CA ILE A 208 8.72 -11.13 8.99
C ILE A 208 9.77 -11.16 10.10
N ILE A 209 11.00 -11.53 9.74
CA ILE A 209 12.18 -11.51 10.61
C ILE A 209 13.17 -10.50 10.02
N ASP A 210 13.20 -9.28 10.56
CA ASP A 210 14.10 -8.23 10.07
C ASP A 210 15.57 -8.70 10.02
N GLY A 211 16.26 -8.41 8.92
CA GLY A 211 17.65 -8.81 8.67
C GLY A 211 17.84 -10.25 8.18
N SER A 212 16.78 -11.08 8.16
CA SER A 212 16.87 -12.44 7.62
C SER A 212 16.93 -12.45 6.08
N LEU A 213 17.69 -13.40 5.53
CA LEU A 213 17.71 -13.71 4.09
C LEU A 213 16.35 -14.26 3.61
N ALA A 214 15.53 -14.81 4.51
CA ALA A 214 14.21 -15.33 4.17
C ALA A 214 13.13 -14.22 4.03
N THR A 215 13.43 -12.98 4.43
CA THR A 215 12.44 -11.90 4.50
C THR A 215 11.82 -11.57 3.15
N ALA A 216 12.64 -11.48 2.09
CA ALA A 216 12.14 -11.20 0.74
C ALA A 216 11.17 -12.28 0.26
N GLN A 217 11.51 -13.56 0.49
CA GLN A 217 10.65 -14.69 0.14
C GLN A 217 9.34 -14.64 0.93
N ARG A 218 9.41 -14.37 2.23
CA ARG A 218 8.21 -14.28 3.09
C ARG A 218 7.26 -13.17 2.64
N ILE A 219 7.79 -12.00 2.31
CA ILE A 219 7.00 -10.88 1.78
C ILE A 219 6.36 -11.28 0.45
N PHE A 220 7.13 -11.90 -0.45
CA PHE A 220 6.62 -12.38 -1.73
C PHE A 220 5.46 -13.37 -1.57
N ASP A 221 5.57 -14.34 -0.65
CA ASP A 221 4.53 -15.33 -0.40
C ASP A 221 3.23 -14.69 0.11
N CYS A 222 3.33 -13.75 1.05
CA CYS A 222 2.18 -12.99 1.55
C CYS A 222 1.50 -12.19 0.43
N ILE A 223 2.28 -11.55 -0.45
CA ILE A 223 1.73 -10.82 -1.60
C ILE A 223 1.01 -11.78 -2.56
N LYS A 224 1.63 -12.93 -2.87
CA LYS A 224 1.04 -13.94 -3.76
C LYS A 224 -0.27 -14.51 -3.23
N GLU A 225 -0.37 -14.70 -1.91
CA GLU A 225 -1.62 -15.10 -1.27
C GLU A 225 -2.74 -14.08 -1.55
N LYS A 226 -2.47 -12.78 -1.37
CA LYS A 226 -3.47 -11.74 -1.68
C LYS A 226 -3.79 -11.59 -3.15
N ILE A 227 -2.80 -11.72 -4.03
CA ILE A 227 -3.06 -11.73 -5.47
C ILE A 227 -4.00 -12.89 -5.83
N SER A 228 -3.80 -14.07 -5.24
CA SER A 228 -4.66 -15.23 -5.47
C SER A 228 -6.07 -15.03 -4.91
N GLN A 229 -6.22 -14.23 -3.86
CA GLN A 229 -7.53 -13.85 -3.31
C GLN A 229 -8.29 -12.88 -4.21
N ILE A 230 -7.64 -11.81 -4.69
CA ILE A 230 -8.29 -10.77 -5.51
C ILE A 230 -8.41 -11.17 -6.99
N CYS A 231 -7.55 -12.06 -7.47
CA CYS A 231 -7.50 -12.57 -8.84
C CYS A 231 -7.23 -14.09 -8.87
N PRO A 232 -8.20 -14.94 -8.52
CA PRO A 232 -8.00 -16.40 -8.41
C PRO A 232 -7.47 -17.07 -9.67
N LEU A 233 -7.89 -16.59 -10.85
CA LEU A 233 -7.52 -17.15 -12.14
C LEU A 233 -6.10 -16.78 -12.60
N MET A 234 -5.41 -15.85 -11.93
CA MET A 234 -4.01 -15.50 -12.25
C MET A 234 -2.99 -16.52 -11.73
N SER A 235 -3.38 -17.35 -10.76
CA SER A 235 -2.50 -18.29 -10.06
C SER A 235 -1.91 -19.39 -10.97
N GLY A 236 -2.44 -19.57 -12.19
CA GLY A 236 -1.96 -20.56 -13.18
C GLY A 236 -1.00 -20.06 -14.26
N SER A 237 -0.58 -18.78 -14.26
CA SER A 237 0.15 -18.17 -15.40
C SER A 237 1.68 -18.06 -15.23
N ALA A 238 2.31 -18.92 -14.41
CA ALA A 238 3.75 -19.09 -14.49
C ALA A 238 4.09 -19.94 -15.74
N HIS A 239 4.25 -19.27 -16.89
CA HIS A 239 4.84 -19.79 -18.13
C HIS A 239 4.42 -21.22 -18.53
N SER A 240 3.25 -21.32 -19.18
CA SER A 240 2.97 -22.41 -20.13
C SER A 240 2.68 -21.82 -21.52
N GLN A 241 3.66 -21.12 -22.08
CA GLN A 241 3.75 -21.00 -23.54
C GLN A 241 4.76 -22.04 -24.02
N LEU A 242 4.20 -23.20 -24.36
CA LEU A 242 4.83 -24.27 -25.10
C LEU A 242 5.52 -23.69 -26.34
N ILE A 243 6.77 -24.09 -26.52
CA ILE A 243 7.42 -24.16 -27.82
C ILE A 243 6.55 -25.08 -28.69
N THR A 244 5.62 -24.53 -29.45
CA THR A 244 5.04 -25.21 -30.61
C THR A 244 6.00 -25.04 -31.78
N THR A 245 7.12 -25.75 -31.75
CA THR A 245 7.82 -26.13 -32.98
C THR A 245 6.93 -27.16 -33.69
N THR A 246 6.24 -26.71 -34.72
CA THR A 246 5.51 -27.57 -35.66
C THR A 246 6.44 -28.64 -36.22
N PHE A 247 6.07 -29.90 -35.99
CA PHE A 247 6.61 -31.05 -36.71
C PHE A 247 6.23 -30.97 -38.19
N SER A 248 7.23 -31.02 -39.07
CA SER A 248 7.06 -31.48 -40.44
C SER A 248 7.72 -32.85 -40.55
N THR A 249 6.98 -33.90 -40.21
CA THR A 249 7.34 -35.28 -40.59
C THR A 249 7.16 -35.42 -42.09
N VAL A 250 8.29 -35.45 -42.81
CA VAL A 250 8.34 -35.93 -44.19
C VAL A 250 8.09 -37.43 -44.15
N VAL A 251 6.84 -37.84 -44.39
CA VAL A 251 6.49 -39.22 -44.72
C VAL A 251 6.81 -39.42 -46.21
N GLY A 252 8.04 -39.85 -46.47
CA GLY A 252 8.45 -40.32 -47.79
C GLY A 252 8.03 -41.77 -47.98
N ASN A 253 6.93 -42.00 -48.68
CA ASN A 253 6.54 -43.30 -49.22
C ASN A 253 7.58 -43.74 -50.25
N PHE A 254 8.39 -44.75 -49.95
CA PHE A 254 9.11 -45.52 -50.96
C PHE A 254 8.38 -46.84 -51.21
N SER A 255 7.74 -46.88 -52.37
CA SER A 255 7.16 -48.08 -52.98
C SER A 255 8.27 -49.05 -53.41
N ASN A 256 8.19 -50.28 -52.91
CA ASN A 256 8.90 -51.43 -53.49
C ASN A 256 8.24 -51.84 -54.80
N SER A 257 8.99 -51.80 -55.90
CA SER A 257 8.72 -52.62 -57.08
C SER A 257 10.00 -52.83 -57.90
N ASN A 258 10.51 -54.07 -57.79
CA ASN A 258 11.13 -54.92 -58.81
C ASN A 258 12.51 -54.59 -59.44
N ILE A 259 13.49 -55.43 -59.08
CA ILE A 259 14.28 -56.38 -59.90
C ILE A 259 14.75 -55.87 -61.28
N ILE A 260 16.06 -56.00 -61.58
CA ILE A 260 16.67 -56.76 -62.70
C ILE A 260 18.20 -56.45 -62.82
N ILE A 261 18.99 -57.54 -62.82
CA ILE A 261 20.46 -57.76 -62.97
C ILE A 261 21.37 -57.39 -61.80
#